data_AF-A0A4C1SEL4-F1
#
_entry.id   AF-A0A4C1SEL4-F1
#
_cell.length_a   1.000
_cell.length_b   1.000
_cell.length_c   1.000
_cell.angle_alpha   90.00
_cell.angle_beta   90.00
_cell.angle_gamma   90.00
#
_symmetry.space_group_name_H-M   'P 1'
#
loop_
_entity.id
_entity.type
_entity.pdbx_description
1 polymer ?
#
loop_
_entity_poly.entity_id
_entity_poly.type
_entity_poly.pdbx_seq_one_letter_code
_entity_poly.pdbx_strand_id
1 'polypeptide(L)'
;MVSVLQESAPSYTMVKKWARLFQQGRESCEDDPRPGRTLTVVTEENVRKIEKLVPADRRIKLWQIAGELQISKERVGEIIHEHMNMRKISARWVPKMLMPFDKQRRLQTRVHAMDEKRRKAAEEIQGSKVGIEAYGDNFLG
;
A
#
# COMPACT_ATOMS: atom_id res chain seq x y z
N MET A 1 -27.60 9.79 52.31
CA MET A 1 -26.83 10.19 51.11
C MET A 1 -26.80 11.70 50.94
N VAL A 2 -27.97 12.36 50.84
CA VAL A 2 -28.08 13.83 50.78
C VAL A 2 -27.50 14.52 52.02
N SER A 3 -27.62 13.92 53.21
CA SER A 3 -27.04 14.44 54.45
C SER A 3 -25.50 14.43 54.50
N VAL A 4 -24.84 13.69 53.61
CA VAL A 4 -23.37 13.52 53.60
C VAL A 4 -22.75 14.19 52.38
N LEU A 5 -23.39 14.10 51.21
CA LEU A 5 -22.87 14.60 49.92
C LEU A 5 -23.51 15.92 49.45
N GLN A 6 -24.58 16.37 50.10
CA GLN A 6 -25.31 17.61 49.81
C GLN A 6 -25.53 17.82 48.29
N GLU A 7 -24.96 18.87 47.70
CA GLU A 7 -25.12 19.24 46.29
C GLU A 7 -24.46 18.26 45.30
N SER A 8 -23.50 17.47 45.78
CA SER A 8 -22.83 16.42 44.98
C SER A 8 -23.57 15.08 45.03
N ALA A 9 -24.72 15.01 45.71
CA ALA A 9 -25.50 13.79 45.79
C ALA A 9 -26.13 13.45 44.42
N PRO A 10 -26.02 12.20 43.94
CA PRO A 10 -26.71 11.79 42.71
C PRO A 10 -28.22 11.91 42.88
N SER A 11 -28.92 12.22 41.79
CA SER A 11 -30.36 12.39 41.80
C SER A 11 -31.08 11.11 42.25
N TYR A 12 -32.27 11.26 42.83
CA TYR A 12 -33.09 10.12 43.25
C TYR A 12 -33.35 9.12 42.11
N THR A 13 -33.52 9.61 40.87
CA THR A 13 -33.72 8.76 39.69
C THR A 13 -32.49 7.91 39.36
N MET A 14 -31.29 8.48 39.51
CA MET A 14 -30.02 7.76 39.32
C MET A 14 -29.84 6.68 40.39
N VAL A 15 -30.09 7.01 41.66
CA VAL A 15 -30.01 6.05 42.78
C VAL A 15 -30.99 4.89 42.58
N LYS A 16 -32.23 5.18 42.19
CA LYS A 16 -33.26 4.15 41.92
C LYS A 16 -32.87 3.23 40.75
N LYS A 17 -32.23 3.79 39.71
CA LYS A 17 -31.73 3.01 38.56
C LYS A 17 -30.62 2.05 38.98
N TRP A 18 -29.63 2.54 39.73
CA TRP A 18 -28.53 1.70 40.24
C TRP A 18 -29.02 0.61 41.18
N ALA A 19 -29.92 0.94 42.12
CA ALA A 19 -30.53 -0.06 43.01
C ALA A 19 -31.21 -1.20 42.24
N ARG A 20 -31.91 -0.88 41.14
CA ARG A 20 -32.51 -1.89 40.26
C ARG A 20 -31.46 -2.73 39.53
N LEU A 21 -30.38 -2.12 39.03
CA LEU A 21 -29.31 -2.85 38.34
C LEU A 21 -28.59 -3.83 39.29
N PHE A 22 -28.33 -3.42 40.53
CA PHE A 22 -27.76 -4.31 41.55
C PHE A 22 -28.71 -5.46 41.90
N GLN A 23 -30.01 -5.20 42.03
CA GLN A 23 -31.02 -6.26 42.21
C GLN A 23 -31.10 -7.23 41.03
N GLN A 24 -30.72 -6.78 39.82
CA GLN A 24 -30.67 -7.59 38.61
C GLN A 24 -29.33 -8.34 38.44
N GLY A 25 -28.44 -8.29 39.44
CA GLY A 25 -27.18 -9.03 39.45
C GLY A 25 -25.99 -8.29 38.82
N ARG A 26 -26.09 -6.98 38.56
CA ARG A 26 -24.90 -6.17 38.22
C ARG A 26 -24.01 -6.06 39.45
N GLU A 27 -22.74 -6.43 39.35
CA GLU A 27 -21.77 -6.31 40.45
C GLU A 27 -20.76 -5.15 40.24
N SER A 28 -20.63 -4.67 39.01
CA SER A 28 -19.68 -3.61 38.64
C SER A 28 -20.29 -2.21 38.74
N CYS A 29 -19.51 -1.28 39.32
CA CYS A 29 -19.79 0.16 39.36
C CYS A 29 -19.26 0.92 38.13
N GLU A 30 -18.51 0.26 37.25
CA GLU A 30 -17.99 0.87 36.02
C GLU A 30 -19.12 1.16 35.04
N ASP A 31 -18.94 2.17 34.19
CA ASP A 31 -19.86 2.47 33.10
C ASP A 31 -19.90 1.31 32.09
N ASP A 32 -21.10 1.06 31.54
CA ASP A 32 -21.24 0.10 30.44
C ASP A 32 -20.50 0.61 29.19
N PRO A 33 -20.03 -0.29 28.30
CA PRO A 33 -19.41 0.10 27.04
C PRO A 33 -20.28 1.10 26.29
N ARG A 34 -19.85 2.35 26.22
CA ARG A 34 -20.60 3.40 25.55
C ARG A 34 -20.36 3.26 24.04
N PRO A 35 -21.39 3.04 23.21
CA PRO A 35 -21.20 3.08 21.77
C PRO A 35 -20.74 4.49 21.40
N GLY A 36 -19.50 4.61 20.94
CA GLY A 36 -18.96 5.86 20.41
C GLY A 36 -19.61 6.21 19.06
N ARG A 37 -19.27 7.39 18.52
CA ARG A 37 -19.60 7.73 17.14
C ARG A 37 -18.87 6.76 16.23
N THR A 38 -19.61 5.96 15.46
CA THR A 38 -19.01 5.02 14.52
C THR A 38 -18.22 5.80 13.46
N LEU A 39 -16.89 5.68 13.47
CA LEU A 39 -16.02 6.08 12.36
C LEU A 39 -16.13 5.03 11.23
N THR A 40 -17.35 4.73 10.79
CA THR A 40 -17.69 3.74 9.76
C THR A 40 -17.54 4.29 8.34
N VAL A 41 -16.62 5.22 8.10
CA VAL A 41 -16.37 5.75 6.74
C VAL A 41 -15.41 4.84 5.97
N VAL A 42 -14.53 4.12 6.67
CA VAL A 42 -13.76 3.01 6.09
C VAL A 42 -14.65 1.76 6.09
N THR A 43 -15.67 1.77 5.25
CA THR A 43 -16.40 0.53 4.94
C THR A 43 -15.54 -0.32 4.01
N GLU A 44 -15.63 -1.63 4.19
CA GLU A 44 -15.02 -2.61 3.28
C GLU A 44 -15.44 -2.38 1.82
N GLU A 45 -16.65 -1.86 1.59
CA GLU A 45 -17.13 -1.46 0.27
C GLU A 45 -16.32 -0.29 -0.31
N ASN A 46 -16.06 0.75 0.47
CA ASN A 46 -15.27 1.90 0.03
C ASN A 46 -13.83 1.50 -0.29
N VAL A 47 -13.23 0.63 0.53
CA VAL A 47 -11.90 0.07 0.27
C VAL A 47 -11.88 -0.64 -1.09
N ARG A 48 -12.82 -1.56 -1.34
CA ARG A 48 -12.92 -2.28 -2.62
C ARG A 48 -13.14 -1.37 -3.82
N LYS A 49 -13.87 -0.26 -3.66
CA LYS A 49 -14.06 0.71 -4.75
C LYS A 49 -12.76 1.45 -5.05
N ILE A 50 -12.03 1.90 -4.03
CA ILE A 50 -10.72 2.56 -4.19
C ILE A 50 -9.70 1.60 -4.81
N GLU A 51 -9.70 0.32 -4.41
CA GLU A 51 -8.88 -0.75 -5.00
C GLU A 51 -9.10 -0.94 -6.50
N LYS A 52 -10.29 -0.61 -7.02
CA LYS A 52 -10.57 -0.65 -8.46
C LYS A 52 -10.16 0.64 -9.17
N LEU A 53 -10.42 1.79 -8.54
CA LEU A 53 -10.17 3.11 -9.13
C LEU A 53 -8.67 3.42 -9.30
N VAL A 54 -7.86 3.14 -8.28
CA VAL A 54 -6.44 3.52 -8.28
C VAL A 54 -5.61 2.79 -9.34
N PRO A 55 -5.76 1.47 -9.56
CA PRO A 55 -5.04 0.78 -10.64
C PRO A 55 -5.56 1.11 -12.04
N ALA A 56 -6.86 1.41 -12.17
CA ALA A 56 -7.47 1.77 -13.46
C ALA A 56 -6.94 3.11 -14.00
N ASP A 57 -6.82 4.12 -13.14
CA ASP A 57 -6.14 5.37 -13.44
C ASP A 57 -5.08 5.70 -12.39
N ARG A 58 -3.82 5.36 -12.71
CA ARG A 58 -2.67 5.66 -11.83
C ARG A 58 -2.41 7.15 -11.60
N ARG A 59 -3.11 8.06 -12.31
CA ARG A 59 -2.99 9.51 -12.16
C ARG A 59 -4.23 10.15 -11.54
N ILE A 60 -5.19 9.36 -11.07
CA ILE A 60 -6.40 9.85 -10.44
C ILE A 60 -6.07 10.72 -9.20
N LYS A 61 -6.80 11.82 -9.04
CA LYS A 61 -6.61 12.73 -7.90
C LYS A 61 -7.50 12.31 -6.74
N LEU A 62 -7.00 12.46 -5.50
CA LEU A 62 -7.73 12.15 -4.27
C LEU A 62 -9.13 12.79 -4.19
N TRP A 63 -9.30 14.03 -4.69
CA TRP A 63 -10.59 14.72 -4.66
C TRP A 63 -11.60 14.17 -5.67
N GLN A 64 -11.14 13.53 -6.76
CA GLN A 64 -12.03 12.87 -7.71
C GLN A 64 -12.62 11.61 -7.06
N ILE A 65 -11.78 10.81 -6.41
CA ILE A 65 -12.22 9.64 -5.63
C ILE A 65 -13.16 10.06 -4.49
N ALA A 66 -12.80 11.13 -3.76
CA ALA A 66 -13.63 11.67 -2.69
C ALA A 66 -15.03 12.06 -3.17
N GLY A 67 -15.12 12.72 -4.33
CA GLY A 67 -16.40 13.09 -4.94
C GLY A 67 -17.20 11.89 -5.44
N GLU A 68 -16.54 10.88 -6.00
CA GLU A 68 -17.19 9.66 -6.47
C GLU A 68 -17.75 8.81 -5.33
N LEU A 69 -17.03 8.73 -4.22
CA LEU A 69 -17.39 7.91 -3.06
C LEU A 69 -18.13 8.68 -1.96
N GLN A 70 -18.31 10.00 -2.12
CA GLN A 70 -18.95 10.87 -1.14
C GLN A 70 -18.30 10.77 0.26
N ILE A 71 -16.97 10.64 0.29
CA ILE A 71 -16.16 10.58 1.52
C ILE A 71 -15.15 11.73 1.53
N SER A 72 -14.64 12.08 2.71
CA SER A 72 -13.66 13.14 2.83
C SER A 72 -12.34 12.75 2.16
N LYS A 73 -11.64 13.75 1.60
CA LYS A 73 -10.33 13.57 0.95
C LYS A 73 -9.30 12.95 1.89
N GLU A 74 -9.32 13.33 3.16
CA GLU A 74 -8.45 12.81 4.21
C GLU A 74 -8.67 11.31 4.40
N ARG A 75 -9.94 10.86 4.40
CA ARG A 75 -10.29 9.45 4.53
C ARG A 75 -9.86 8.63 3.32
N VAL A 76 -10.00 9.16 2.11
CA VAL A 76 -9.44 8.52 0.91
C VAL A 76 -7.92 8.32 1.07
N GLY A 77 -7.22 9.36 1.54
CA GLY A 77 -5.79 9.29 1.81
C GLY A 77 -5.45 8.20 2.83
N GLU A 78 -6.14 8.17 3.96
CA GLU A 78 -6.00 7.15 5.01
C GLU A 78 -6.22 5.74 4.45
N ILE A 79 -7.25 5.52 3.63
CA ILE A 79 -7.50 4.20 3.00
C ILE A 79 -6.34 3.79 2.09
N ILE A 80 -5.87 4.70 1.23
CA ILE A 80 -4.77 4.39 0.30
C ILE A 80 -3.47 4.10 1.06
N HIS A 81 -3.18 4.84 2.12
CA HIS A 81 -1.93 4.73 2.87
C HIS A 81 -1.95 3.59 3.89
N GLU A 82 -2.97 3.50 4.74
CA GLU A 82 -3.04 2.57 5.88
C GLU A 82 -3.65 1.22 5.49
N HIS A 83 -4.70 1.22 4.67
CA HIS A 83 -5.44 -0.01 4.34
C HIS A 83 -4.91 -0.70 3.08
N MET A 84 -4.50 0.06 2.07
CA MET A 84 -3.94 -0.48 0.82
C MET A 84 -2.40 -0.51 0.80
N ASN A 85 -1.75 0.08 1.81
CA ASN A 85 -0.29 0.21 1.92
C ASN A 85 0.38 0.79 0.66
N MET A 86 -0.31 1.73 0.00
CA MET A 86 0.17 2.39 -1.21
C MET A 86 0.80 3.74 -0.88
N ARG A 87 1.81 4.12 -1.68
CA ARG A 87 2.46 5.43 -1.59
C ARG A 87 2.40 6.15 -2.92
N LYS A 88 2.24 7.47 -2.87
CA LYS A 88 2.33 8.32 -4.04
C LYS A 88 3.76 8.36 -4.55
N ILE A 89 3.96 8.01 -5.82
CA ILE A 89 5.24 8.08 -6.51
C ILE A 89 5.14 9.12 -7.64
N SER A 90 6.17 9.93 -7.82
CA SER A 90 6.24 10.87 -8.94
C SER A 90 6.51 10.15 -10.26
N ALA A 91 5.86 10.60 -11.33
CA ALA A 91 6.15 10.07 -12.67
C ALA A 91 7.57 10.45 -13.09
N ARG A 92 8.28 9.50 -13.73
CA ARG A 92 9.60 9.77 -14.32
C ARG A 92 9.43 10.57 -15.62
N TRP A 93 10.30 11.55 -15.84
CA TRP A 93 10.34 12.29 -17.09
C TRP A 93 10.80 11.39 -18.25
N VAL A 94 10.14 11.49 -19.39
CA VAL A 94 10.46 10.73 -20.60
C VAL A 94 10.81 11.73 -21.71
N PRO A 95 12.04 11.72 -22.27
CA PRO A 95 12.51 12.77 -23.17
C PRO A 95 11.73 12.92 -24.47
N LYS A 96 11.21 11.82 -25.00
CA LYS A 96 10.48 11.80 -26.27
C LYS A 96 9.44 10.70 -26.25
N MET A 97 8.28 10.98 -26.82
CA MET A 97 7.28 9.96 -27.13
C MET A 97 7.76 9.12 -28.31
N LEU A 98 7.99 7.82 -28.08
CA LEU A 98 8.48 6.91 -29.11
C LEU A 98 7.33 6.37 -29.95
N MET A 99 7.43 6.56 -31.26
CA MET A 99 6.54 5.91 -32.23
C MET A 99 6.84 4.41 -32.33
N PRO A 100 5.91 3.57 -32.83
CA PRO A 100 6.15 2.15 -33.00
C PRO A 100 7.45 1.82 -33.76
N PHE A 101 7.73 2.58 -34.82
CA PHE A 101 8.97 2.46 -35.58
C PHE A 101 10.23 2.79 -34.75
N ASP A 102 10.19 3.85 -33.94
CA ASP A 102 11.31 4.22 -33.06
C ASP A 102 11.58 3.11 -32.02
N LYS A 103 10.52 2.46 -31.51
CA LYS A 103 10.64 1.34 -30.57
C LYS A 103 11.29 0.13 -31.26
N GLN A 104 10.85 -0.20 -32.46
CA GLN A 104 11.41 -1.32 -33.22
C GLN A 104 12.89 -1.11 -33.52
N ARG A 105 13.26 0.07 -34.03
CA ARG A 105 14.65 0.42 -34.30
C ARG A 105 15.50 0.32 -33.03
N ARG A 106 15.01 0.86 -31.90
CA ARG A 106 15.71 0.76 -30.61
C ARG A 106 15.92 -0.68 -30.15
N LEU A 107 14.94 -1.56 -30.34
CA LEU A 107 15.06 -2.98 -30.01
C LEU A 107 16.09 -3.67 -30.89
N GLN A 108 16.04 -3.46 -32.21
CA GLN A 108 17.01 -4.03 -33.16
C GLN A 108 18.44 -3.60 -32.83
N THR A 109 18.69 -2.31 -32.61
CA THR A 109 20.01 -1.81 -32.21
C THR A 109 20.49 -2.45 -30.91
N ARG A 110 19.60 -2.63 -29.93
CA ARG A 110 19.94 -3.31 -28.67
C ARG A 110 20.30 -4.78 -28.87
N VAL A 111 19.50 -5.52 -29.63
CA VAL A 111 19.73 -6.94 -29.92
C VAL A 111 21.06 -7.11 -30.65
N HIS A 112 21.29 -6.35 -31.72
CA HIS A 112 22.55 -6.37 -32.46
C HIS A 112 23.76 -6.12 -31.55
N ALA A 113 23.70 -5.07 -30.72
CA ALA A 113 24.78 -4.76 -29.79
C ALA A 113 25.01 -5.87 -28.74
N MET A 114 23.96 -6.57 -28.32
CA MET A 114 24.06 -7.71 -27.40
C MET A 114 24.71 -8.92 -28.08
N ASP A 115 24.33 -9.21 -29.32
CA ASP A 115 24.87 -10.33 -30.09
C ASP A 115 26.34 -10.13 -30.45
N GLU A 116 26.74 -8.91 -30.83
CA GLU A 116 28.15 -8.57 -31.03
C GLU A 116 28.99 -8.74 -29.76
N LYS A 117 28.46 -8.32 -28.61
CA LYS A 117 29.14 -8.52 -27.31
C LYS A 117 29.32 -10.01 -27.01
N ARG A 118 28.29 -10.82 -27.27
CA ARG A 118 28.35 -12.28 -27.08
C ARG A 118 29.37 -12.93 -28.01
N ARG A 119 29.42 -12.51 -29.28
CA ARG A 119 30.39 -13.03 -30.25
C ARG A 119 31.83 -12.73 -29.82
N LYS A 120 32.12 -11.48 -29.44
CA LYS A 120 33.47 -11.09 -28.96
C LYS A 120 33.89 -11.88 -27.71
N ALA A 121 32.96 -12.06 -26.75
CA ALA A 121 33.24 -12.87 -25.57
C ALA A 121 33.53 -14.34 -25.93
N ALA A 122 32.81 -14.91 -26.91
CA ALA A 122 33.08 -16.27 -27.38
C ALA A 122 34.44 -16.40 -28.08
N GLU A 123 34.83 -15.41 -28.89
CA GLU A 123 36.15 -15.35 -29.54
C GLU A 123 37.29 -15.25 -28.50
N GLU A 124 37.12 -14.46 -27.46
CA GLU A 124 38.09 -14.33 -26.35
C GLU A 124 38.25 -15.63 -25.55
N ILE A 125 37.13 -16.31 -25.25
CA ILE A 125 37.14 -17.63 -24.60
C ILE A 125 37.83 -18.67 -25.50
N GLN A 126 37.54 -18.67 -26.80
CA GLN A 126 38.16 -19.60 -27.75
C GLN A 126 39.67 -19.35 -27.89
N GLY A 127 40.10 -18.09 -28.02
CA GLY A 127 41.51 -17.73 -28.07
C GLY A 127 42.26 -18.16 -26.81
N SER A 128 41.63 -18.04 -25.64
CA SER A 128 42.18 -18.49 -24.36
C SER A 128 42.30 -20.02 -24.28
N LYS A 129 41.31 -20.78 -24.78
CA LYS A 129 41.36 -22.25 -24.84
C LYS A 129 42.44 -22.77 -25.78
N VAL A 130 42.53 -22.21 -26.99
CA VAL A 130 43.57 -22.58 -27.97
C VAL A 130 44.96 -22.28 -27.42
N GLY A 131 45.13 -21.18 -26.68
CA GLY A 131 46.39 -20.88 -25.99
C GLY A 131 46.75 -21.89 -24.91
N ILE A 132 45.78 -22.41 -24.15
CA ILE A 132 46.06 -23.45 -23.14
C ILE A 132 46.45 -24.77 -23.80
N GLU A 133 45.75 -25.19 -24.87
CA GLU A 133 46.06 -26.42 -25.61
C GLU A 133 47.45 -26.36 -26.27
N ALA A 134 47.80 -25.24 -26.91
CA ALA A 134 49.10 -25.05 -27.56
C ALA A 134 50.31 -25.08 -26.59
N TYR A 135 50.10 -24.77 -25.32
CA TYR A 135 51.15 -24.84 -24.28
C TYR A 135 51.07 -26.11 -23.42
N GLY A 136 49.94 -26.81 -23.38
CA GLY A 136 49.76 -28.07 -22.66
C GLY A 136 50.46 -29.26 -23.30
N ASP A 137 50.54 -29.28 -24.65
CA ASP A 137 51.20 -30.36 -25.39
C ASP A 137 52.74 -30.35 -25.29
N ASN A 138 53.33 -29.30 -24.73
CA ASN A 138 54.78 -29.15 -24.55
C ASN A 138 55.31 -29.62 -23.17
N PHE A 139 54.46 -30.18 -22.29
CA PHE A 139 54.82 -30.57 -20.92
C PHE A 139 54.80 -32.09 -20.62
N LEU A 140 54.66 -32.95 -21.64
CA LEU A 140 54.67 -34.42 -21.48
C LEU A 140 55.75 -35.13 -22.35
N GLY A 141 56.86 -34.45 -22.63
CA GLY A 141 58.05 -35.03 -23.28
C GLY A 141 59.19 -35.29 -22.30
#